data_AF-A0AAV0WDW1-F1
#
_entry.id   AF-A0AAV0WDW1-F1
#
_cell.length_a   1.000
_cell.length_b   1.000
_cell.length_c   1.000
_cell.angle_alpha   90.00
_cell.angle_beta   90.00
_cell.angle_gamma   90.00
#
_symmetry.space_group_name_H-M   'P 1'
#
loop_
_entity.id
_entity.type
_entity.pdbx_description
1 polymer ?
#
loop_
_entity_poly.entity_id
_entity_poly.type
_entity_poly.pdbx_seq_one_letter_code
_entity_poly.pdbx_strand_id
1 'polypeptide(L)'
;MENDTLGFPDEHVIIGDDAFPLRINLMKPYSKRKLSNKEVIFNYRLSRARRVVENAFGILVWRFRVFLGPIELQPSTVDKVIWSVCALHNWLRMTNSNA
;
A
#
# COMPACT_ATOMS: atom_id res chain seq x y z
N MET A 1 -11.84 -8.02 -7.63
CA MET A 1 -10.53 -8.33 -8.25
C MET A 1 -10.68 -9.62 -9.03
N GLU A 2 -11.64 -9.66 -9.95
CA GLU A 2 -12.21 -10.92 -10.48
C GLU A 2 -11.61 -11.36 -11.82
N ASN A 3 -10.66 -10.61 -12.41
CA ASN A 3 -10.23 -10.87 -13.80
C ASN A 3 -8.70 -10.81 -14.01
N ASP A 4 -7.88 -11.07 -12.99
CA ASP A 4 -6.40 -11.16 -13.15
C ASP A 4 -5.73 -9.92 -13.80
N THR A 5 -6.39 -8.76 -13.74
CA THR A 5 -6.04 -7.55 -14.48
C THR A 5 -4.78 -6.83 -13.99
N LEU A 6 -4.19 -7.29 -12.89
CA LEU A 6 -3.02 -6.66 -12.26
C LEU A 6 -1.69 -7.29 -12.70
N GLY A 7 -1.73 -8.39 -13.47
CA GLY A 7 -0.52 -9.02 -14.03
C GLY A 7 0.47 -9.49 -12.96
N PHE A 8 -0.04 -9.93 -11.80
CA PHE A 8 0.81 -10.42 -10.73
C PHE A 8 1.33 -11.84 -11.05
N PRO A 9 2.53 -12.22 -10.56
CA PRO A 9 3.06 -13.57 -10.74
C PRO A 9 2.15 -14.64 -10.13
N ASP A 10 2.18 -15.88 -10.64
CA ASP A 10 1.44 -16.99 -10.05
C ASP A 10 1.75 -17.15 -8.54
N GLU A 11 0.74 -17.60 -7.77
CA GLU A 11 0.81 -17.83 -6.31
C GLU A 11 1.05 -16.57 -5.44
N HIS A 12 0.82 -15.37 -5.98
CA HIS A 12 0.80 -14.15 -5.19
C HIS A 12 -0.48 -13.99 -4.35
N VAL A 13 -0.37 -13.21 -3.28
CA VAL A 13 -1.52 -12.73 -2.50
C VAL A 13 -1.39 -11.24 -2.21
N ILE A 14 -2.52 -10.55 -2.16
CA ILE A 14 -2.61 -9.18 -1.70
C ILE A 14 -2.70 -9.18 -0.18
N ILE A 15 -2.08 -8.18 0.44
CA ILE A 15 -2.11 -8.00 1.89
C ILE A 15 -3.14 -6.94 2.23
N GLY A 16 -4.20 -7.35 2.92
CA GLY A 16 -5.26 -6.48 3.42
C GLY A 16 -5.12 -6.15 4.91
N ASP A 17 -5.85 -5.12 5.33
CA ASP A 17 -6.11 -4.87 6.75
C ASP A 17 -7.25 -5.75 7.28
N ASP A 18 -7.61 -5.55 8.55
CA ASP A 18 -8.67 -6.32 9.21
C ASP A 18 -10.09 -5.97 8.73
N ALA A 19 -10.28 -4.84 8.04
CA ALA A 19 -11.58 -4.44 7.49
C ALA A 19 -11.96 -5.25 6.25
N PHE A 20 -10.99 -5.84 5.56
CA PHE A 20 -11.26 -6.71 4.42
C PHE A 20 -11.58 -8.16 4.83
N PRO A 21 -12.37 -8.89 4.03
CA PRO A 21 -12.57 -10.32 4.22
C PRO A 21 -11.38 -11.13 3.71
N LEU A 22 -11.13 -12.30 4.31
CA LEU A 22 -10.15 -13.25 3.78
C LEU A 22 -10.63 -13.80 2.44
N ARG A 23 -9.75 -13.82 1.41
CA ARG A 23 -10.03 -14.41 0.10
C ARG A 23 -8.84 -15.23 -0.39
N ILE A 24 -9.04 -16.01 -1.46
CA ILE A 24 -7.98 -16.82 -2.08
C ILE A 24 -6.73 -15.98 -2.46
N ASN A 25 -6.95 -14.74 -2.87
CA ASN A 25 -5.90 -13.80 -3.28
C ASN A 25 -5.74 -12.62 -2.31
N LEU A 26 -6.34 -12.67 -1.11
CA LEU A 26 -6.28 -11.58 -0.13
C LEU A 26 -6.10 -12.13 1.27
N MET A 27 -4.90 -11.94 1.83
CA MET A 27 -4.60 -12.27 3.22
C MET A 27 -4.89 -11.10 4.15
N LYS A 28 -5.44 -11.41 5.32
CA LYS A 28 -5.74 -10.44 6.38
C LYS A 28 -5.15 -10.93 7.71
N PRO A 29 -4.97 -10.06 8.72
CA PRO A 29 -4.50 -10.51 10.03
C PRO A 29 -5.53 -11.43 10.70
N TYR A 30 -5.05 -12.37 11.50
CA TYR A 30 -5.89 -13.13 12.43
C TYR A 30 -6.51 -12.20 13.47
N SER A 31 -7.77 -12.48 13.84
CA SER A 31 -8.49 -11.71 14.86
C SER A 31 -7.77 -11.76 16.21
N LYS A 32 -7.71 -10.65 16.94
CA LYS A 32 -6.91 -10.48 18.18
C LYS A 32 -7.39 -11.31 19.40
N ARG A 33 -8.21 -12.33 19.21
CA ARG A 33 -8.75 -13.18 20.29
C ARG A 33 -8.01 -14.51 20.31
N LYS A 34 -7.36 -14.84 21.43
CA LYS A 34 -6.72 -16.15 21.69
C LYS A 34 -5.77 -16.61 20.57
N LEU A 35 -4.84 -15.74 20.16
CA LEU A 35 -3.85 -16.06 19.13
C LEU A 35 -2.81 -17.05 19.66
N SER A 36 -2.52 -18.06 18.85
CA SER A 36 -1.33 -18.91 18.99
C SER A 36 -0.06 -18.14 18.64
N ASN A 37 1.09 -18.64 19.08
CA ASN A 37 2.40 -18.04 18.76
C ASN A 37 2.64 -17.91 17.24
N LYS A 38 2.16 -18.87 16.44
CA LYS A 38 2.30 -18.84 14.98
C LYS A 38 1.47 -17.70 14.36
N GLU A 39 0.25 -17.50 14.84
CA GLU A 39 -0.63 -16.43 14.35
C GLU A 39 -0.12 -15.04 14.77
N VAL A 40 0.48 -14.92 15.96
CA VAL A 40 1.16 -13.69 16.39
C VAL A 40 2.32 -13.34 15.44
N ILE A 41 3.18 -14.33 15.13
CA ILE A 41 4.31 -14.13 14.20
C ILE A 41 3.79 -13.75 12.81
N PHE A 42 2.74 -14.42 12.33
CA PHE A 42 2.11 -14.09 11.07
C PHE A 42 1.58 -12.65 11.04
N ASN A 43 0.79 -12.24 12.03
CA ASN A 43 0.23 -10.89 12.13
C ASN A 43 1.32 -9.81 12.19
N TYR A 44 2.44 -10.11 12.88
CA TYR A 44 3.61 -9.23 12.90
C TYR A 44 4.22 -9.07 11.50
N ARG A 45 4.47 -10.17 10.78
CA ARG A 45 5.02 -10.15 9.42
C ARG A 45 4.10 -9.43 8.43
N LEU A 46 2.80 -9.71 8.51
CA LEU A 46 1.78 -9.05 7.69
C LEU A 46 1.79 -7.53 7.94
N SER A 47 1.85 -7.11 9.20
CA SER A 47 1.94 -5.69 9.56
C SER A 47 3.26 -5.04 9.13
N ARG A 48 4.38 -5.77 9.18
CA ARG A 48 5.66 -5.29 8.67
C ARG A 48 5.63 -5.06 7.16
N ALA A 49 4.98 -5.95 6.40
CA ALA A 49 4.81 -5.78 4.96
C ALA A 49 3.94 -4.54 4.64
N ARG A 50 2.79 -4.37 5.32
CA ARG A 50 1.92 -3.19 5.14
C ARG A 50 2.61 -1.87 5.48
N ARG A 51 3.48 -1.87 6.50
CA ARG A 51 4.19 -0.65 6.92
C ARG A 51 5.00 -0.01 5.78
N VAL A 52 5.50 -0.79 4.82
CA VAL A 52 6.26 -0.25 3.68
C VAL A 52 5.39 0.70 2.85
N VAL A 53 4.18 0.26 2.49
CA VAL A 53 3.26 1.06 1.68
C VAL A 53 2.64 2.19 2.48
N GLU A 54 2.32 1.97 3.76
CA GLU A 54 1.83 3.02 4.67
C GLU A 54 2.84 4.17 4.82
N ASN A 55 4.12 3.84 5.02
CA ASN A 55 5.18 4.84 5.15
C ASN A 55 5.38 5.61 3.84
N ALA A 56 5.37 4.92 2.70
CA ALA A 56 5.48 5.56 1.39
C ALA A 56 4.34 6.55 1.16
N PHE A 57 3.09 6.13 1.38
CA PHE A 57 1.94 7.03 1.28
C PHE A 57 1.99 8.17 2.29
N GLY A 58 2.40 7.93 3.53
CA GLY A 58 2.58 8.99 4.53
C GLY A 58 3.55 10.08 4.07
N ILE A 59 4.67 9.70 3.44
CA ILE A 59 5.62 10.65 2.85
C ILE A 59 4.99 11.43 1.70
N LEU A 60 4.25 10.75 0.81
CA LEU A 60 3.60 11.41 -0.31
C LEU A 60 2.52 12.40 0.14
N VAL A 61 1.69 12.02 1.12
CA VAL A 61 0.64 12.88 1.69
C VAL A 61 1.24 14.12 2.35
N TRP A 62 2.31 13.94 3.14
CA TRP A 62 2.97 15.06 3.81
C TRP A 62 3.62 16.04 2.82
N ARG A 63 4.19 15.53 1.73
CA ARG A 63 4.93 16.33 0.74
C ARG A 63 4.02 16.95 -0.33
N PHE A 64 2.96 16.28 -0.75
CA PHE A 64 2.11 16.68 -1.86
C PHE A 64 0.67 16.87 -1.41
N ARG A 65 0.23 18.13 -1.39
CA ARG A 65 -1.10 18.53 -0.88
C ARG A 65 -2.28 17.89 -1.62
N VAL A 66 -2.06 17.35 -2.83
CA VAL A 66 -3.08 16.65 -3.63
C VAL A 66 -3.69 15.45 -2.90
N PHE A 67 -2.97 14.83 -1.95
CA PHE A 67 -3.47 13.69 -1.18
C PHE A 67 -4.06 14.06 0.19
N LEU A 68 -4.09 15.34 0.57
CA LEU A 68 -4.63 15.77 1.88
C LEU A 68 -6.17 15.79 1.93
N GLY A 69 -6.83 15.65 0.79
CA GLY A 69 -8.28 15.65 0.69
C GLY A 69 -8.80 14.65 -0.35
N PRO A 70 -10.13 14.58 -0.52
CA PRO A 70 -10.75 13.77 -1.57
C PRO A 70 -10.21 14.16 -2.95
N ILE A 71 -9.89 13.15 -3.76
CA ILE A 71 -9.39 13.37 -5.13
C ILE A 71 -10.60 13.27 -6.07
N GLU A 72 -11.11 14.42 -6.49
CA GLU A 72 -12.26 14.54 -7.41
C GLU A 72 -11.84 14.35 -8.88
N LEU A 73 -11.13 13.26 -9.17
CA LEU A 73 -10.66 12.92 -10.51
C LEU A 73 -11.12 11.51 -10.89
N GLN A 74 -11.22 11.27 -12.19
CA GLN A 74 -11.44 9.92 -12.71
C GLN A 74 -10.27 9.00 -12.32
N PRO A 75 -10.51 7.71 -12.01
CA PRO A 75 -9.45 6.78 -11.59
C PRO A 75 -8.25 6.74 -12.54
N SER A 76 -8.49 6.76 -13.86
CA SER A 76 -7.44 6.79 -14.88
C SER A 76 -6.56 8.06 -14.84
N THR A 77 -7.09 9.17 -14.34
CA THR A 77 -6.33 10.40 -14.10
C THR A 77 -5.60 10.32 -12.76
N VAL A 78 -6.20 9.70 -11.73
CA VAL A 78 -5.52 9.45 -10.44
C VAL A 78 -4.26 8.63 -10.64
N ASP A 79 -4.29 7.59 -11.49
CA ASP A 79 -3.10 6.79 -11.81
C ASP A 79 -1.95 7.68 -12.32
N LYS A 80 -2.25 8.62 -13.23
CA LYS A 80 -1.26 9.57 -13.75
C LYS A 80 -0.73 10.50 -12.67
N VAL A 81 -1.58 10.94 -11.74
CA VAL A 81 -1.16 11.76 -10.58
C VAL A 81 -0.18 10.99 -9.70
N ILE A 82 -0.47 9.72 -9.39
CA ILE A 82 0.41 8.85 -8.61
C ILE A 82 1.77 8.72 -9.28
N TRP A 83 1.81 8.37 -10.57
CA TRP A 83 3.07 8.26 -11.33
C TRP A 83 3.86 9.57 -11.35
N SER A 84 3.19 10.70 -11.56
CA SER A 84 3.83 12.02 -11.60
C SER A 84 4.44 12.38 -10.25
N VAL A 85 3.72 12.13 -9.16
CA VAL A 85 4.18 12.36 -7.79
C VAL A 85 5.39 11.49 -7.46
N CYS A 86 5.38 10.21 -7.84
CA CYS A 86 6.51 9.30 -7.63
C CYS A 86 7.76 9.80 -8.38
N ALA A 87 7.60 10.22 -9.64
CA ALA A 87 8.70 10.79 -10.43
C ALA A 87 9.25 12.07 -9.79
N LEU A 88 8.39 12.99 -9.38
CA LEU A 88 8.78 14.23 -8.69
C LEU A 88 9.46 13.95 -7.35
N HIS A 89 8.95 13.00 -6.56
CA HIS A 89 9.58 12.59 -5.31
C HIS A 89 11.01 12.12 -5.54
N ASN A 90 11.20 11.22 -6.51
CA ASN A 90 12.51 10.66 -6.84
C ASN A 90 13.48 11.75 -7.32
N TRP A 91 13.01 12.64 -8.20
CA TRP A 91 13.81 13.76 -8.68
C TRP A 91 14.24 14.68 -7.53
N LEU A 92 13.31 15.07 -6.64
CA LEU A 92 13.61 15.90 -5.47
C LEU A 92 14.57 15.21 -4.50
N ARG A 93 14.50 13.88 -4.34
CA ARG A 93 15.44 13.12 -3.52
C ARG A 93 16.85 13.14 -4.10
N MET A 94 16.98 13.11 -5.43
CA MET A 94 18.28 13.19 -6.10
C MET A 94 18.88 14.60 -6.05
N THR A 95 18.07 15.64 -6.22
CA THR A 95 18.55 17.02 -6.29
C THR A 95 18.78 17.64 -4.91
N ASN A 96 18.00 17.27 -3.88
CA ASN A 96 18.20 17.75 -2.51
C ASN A 96 19.41 17.09 -1.80
N SER A 97 20.06 16.09 -2.41
CA SER A 97 21.30 15.51 -1.87
C SER A 97 22.55 16.33 -2.15
N ASN A 98 22.41 17.49 -2.83
CA ASN A 98 23.49 18.42 -3.16
C ASN A 98 23.37 19.78 -2.44
N ALA A 99 22.79 19.80 -1.22
CA ALA A 99 22.74 20.99 -0.36
C ALA A 99 23.40 20.71 0.99
#